data_AF-A0A7V6KFU8-F1
#
_entry.id   AF-A0A7V6KFU8-F1
#
_cell.length_a   1.000
_cell.length_b   1.000
_cell.length_c   1.000
_cell.angle_alpha   90.00
_cell.angle_beta   90.00
_cell.angle_gamma   90.00
#
_symmetry.space_group_name_H-M   'P 1'
#
loop_
_entity.id
_entity.type
_entity.pdbx_description
1 polymer ?
#
loop_
_entity_poly.entity_id
_entity_poly.type
_entity_poly.pdbx_seq_one_letter_code
_entity_poly.pdbx_strand_id
1 'polypeptide(L)'
;MEYEVDVKKLEDLANELFPGLTMFVRDVNLPQNAFEKYEIDAVIREKAFVDASARVMGMITTHRYAILSNHMIDISAMEHGTNWGLCVANRDSRFKVLDIYEYEGKTQILLLHLPEDYRWKYFENTKFSIEDDLIRDSRERFKNKCLTEPVPELATQEWLDRCSFPIGMDEEGNFFDTTIDLKEVTMDVDEASFRDFYNKVIFAKLPEPCIVSVKDGVGGDEKDDSALLIGYIDEECGVSFHVLCTGRIENNRIIVSERDWSTVNIVRYDSVEHQSFIPQKYLDIDIEPFEDYINKTIESYATNNEDKLKIRDMDFLDQFRSPGYPDDLQVGLFKEGNDPEGVWVRCSALGEKTMFGKLLNEPFADFGVHCGDTIEFVPYQNDKEELFLVALLEKDDGPIN
;
A
#
# COMPACT_ATOMS: atom_id res chain seq x y z
N MET A 1 6.86 10.63 26.59
CA MET A 1 8.23 10.09 26.46
C MET A 1 8.83 10.79 25.26
N GLU A 2 9.88 11.59 25.47
CA GLU A 2 10.77 11.96 24.37
C GLU A 2 11.38 10.63 23.88
N TYR A 3 11.16 10.30 22.61
CA TYR A 3 11.87 9.17 22.01
C TYR A 3 13.32 9.62 21.90
N GLU A 4 14.21 9.08 22.75
CA GLU A 4 15.64 9.17 22.51
C GLU A 4 15.92 8.30 21.29
N VAL A 5 15.86 8.91 20.10
CA VAL A 5 16.05 8.19 18.84
C VAL A 5 17.51 7.74 18.79
N ASP A 6 17.72 6.43 18.65
CA ASP A 6 19.05 5.86 18.49
C ASP A 6 19.73 6.49 17.27
N VAL A 7 20.95 7.02 17.47
CA VAL A 7 21.78 7.62 16.42
C VAL A 7 21.90 6.68 15.22
N LYS A 8 22.00 5.38 15.46
CA LYS A 8 22.05 4.38 14.39
C LYS A 8 20.77 4.38 13.53
N LYS A 9 19.59 4.50 14.14
CA LYS A 9 18.31 4.58 13.39
C LYS A 9 18.25 5.83 12.52
N LEU A 10 18.81 6.95 12.99
CA LEU A 10 18.91 8.18 12.19
C LEU A 10 19.91 8.02 11.03
N GLU A 11 21.03 7.33 11.23
CA GLU A 11 22.00 7.02 10.19
C GLU A 11 21.40 6.10 9.12
N ASP A 12 20.71 5.03 9.52
CA ASP A 12 20.05 4.09 8.60
C ASP A 12 18.97 4.79 7.79
N LEU A 13 18.15 5.62 8.44
CA LEU A 13 17.13 6.44 7.77
C LEU A 13 17.75 7.44 6.78
N ALA A 14 18.86 8.08 7.13
CA ALA A 14 19.57 8.96 6.21
C ALA A 14 20.11 8.21 4.99
N ASN A 15 20.65 7.00 5.19
CA ASN A 15 21.15 6.14 4.11
C ASN A 15 20.03 5.60 3.20
N GLU A 16 18.80 5.54 3.69
CA GLU A 16 17.62 5.21 2.88
C GLU A 16 17.11 6.43 2.10
N LEU A 17 17.01 7.59 2.74
CA LEU A 17 16.31 8.75 2.18
C LEU A 17 17.16 9.59 1.21
N PHE A 18 18.42 9.87 1.55
CA PHE A 18 19.23 10.82 0.79
C PHE A 18 19.83 10.26 -0.50
N PRO A 19 20.24 8.98 -0.58
CA PRO A 19 20.68 8.41 -1.85
C PRO A 19 19.57 8.41 -2.91
N GLY A 20 19.93 8.79 -4.13
CA GLY A 20 18.99 8.79 -5.26
C GLY A 20 18.02 9.97 -5.30
N LEU A 21 18.14 10.97 -4.40
CA LEU A 21 17.30 12.16 -4.44
C LEU A 21 17.36 12.84 -5.81
N THR A 22 16.17 12.97 -6.41
CA THR A 22 15.92 13.69 -7.65
C THR A 22 15.06 14.90 -7.35
N MET A 23 15.26 15.97 -8.12
CA MET A 23 14.44 17.19 -8.00
C MET A 23 13.31 17.16 -9.02
N PHE A 24 12.10 17.33 -8.50
CA PHE A 24 10.87 17.56 -9.24
C PHE A 24 10.41 19.00 -8.99
N VAL A 25 9.67 19.58 -9.93
CA VAL A 25 9.16 20.95 -9.80
C VAL A 25 7.66 21.03 -10.01
N ARG A 26 7.02 21.83 -9.16
CA ARG A 26 5.62 22.24 -9.30
C ARG A 26 5.56 23.76 -9.25
N ASP A 27 5.27 24.35 -10.40
CA ASP A 27 5.16 25.79 -10.56
C ASP A 27 3.73 26.24 -10.30
N VAL A 28 3.54 27.22 -9.42
CA VAL A 28 2.23 27.68 -8.94
C VAL A 28 2.23 29.16 -8.62
N ASN A 29 1.06 29.79 -8.66
CA ASN A 29 0.87 31.15 -8.15
C ASN A 29 0.21 31.07 -6.76
N LEU A 30 1.03 31.07 -5.70
CA LEU A 30 0.48 31.04 -4.34
C LEU A 30 -0.11 32.39 -3.95
N PRO A 31 -1.31 32.40 -3.33
CA PRO A 31 -1.84 33.60 -2.72
C PRO A 31 -1.01 33.92 -1.45
N GLN A 32 -0.86 35.22 -1.16
CA GLN A 32 -0.02 35.73 -0.07
C GLN A 32 -0.33 35.04 1.28
N ASN A 33 -1.61 34.86 1.61
CA ASN A 33 -2.07 34.24 2.85
C ASN A 33 -1.71 32.75 2.99
N ALA A 34 -1.49 32.04 1.88
CA ALA A 34 -0.99 30.67 1.90
C ALA A 34 0.54 30.66 1.96
N PHE A 35 1.20 31.49 1.15
CA PHE A 35 2.66 31.58 1.13
C PHE A 35 3.25 31.92 2.52
N GLU A 36 2.67 32.91 3.21
CA GLU A 36 3.15 33.38 4.52
C GLU A 36 3.09 32.34 5.64
N LYS A 37 2.40 31.21 5.43
CA LYS A 37 2.29 30.13 6.41
C LYS A 37 3.41 29.10 6.30
N TYR A 38 4.14 29.04 5.20
CA TYR A 38 5.27 28.12 5.10
C TYR A 38 6.43 28.60 5.96
N GLU A 39 6.89 27.74 6.86
CA GLU A 39 8.02 28.00 7.75
C GLU A 39 9.12 26.97 7.49
N ILE A 40 10.38 27.42 7.52
CA ILE A 40 11.54 26.52 7.42
C ILE A 40 11.51 25.55 8.60
N ASP A 41 11.93 24.31 8.35
CA ASP A 41 11.89 23.15 9.25
C ASP A 41 10.50 22.61 9.58
N ALA A 42 9.42 23.26 9.12
CA ALA A 42 8.07 22.71 9.29
C ALA A 42 7.88 21.43 8.48
N VAL A 43 7.22 20.44 9.09
CA VAL A 43 6.70 19.26 8.40
C VAL A 43 5.25 19.52 8.01
N ILE A 44 4.93 19.30 6.73
CA ILE A 44 3.60 19.46 6.17
C ILE A 44 3.12 18.14 5.59
N ARG A 45 1.83 17.83 5.67
CA ARG A 45 1.21 16.66 5.02
C ARG A 45 0.28 17.12 3.92
N GLU A 46 0.32 16.49 2.76
CA GLU A 46 -0.71 16.62 1.73
C GLU A 46 -1.70 15.44 1.79
N LYS A 47 -3.01 15.71 1.86
CA LYS A 47 -4.05 14.65 1.89
C LYS A 47 -4.31 14.03 0.51
N ALA A 48 -4.06 14.80 -0.54
CA ALA A 48 -4.20 14.36 -1.93
C ALA A 48 -2.86 13.87 -2.53
N PHE A 49 -2.88 13.51 -3.81
CA PHE A 49 -1.64 13.27 -4.55
C PHE A 49 -0.90 14.59 -4.82
N VAL A 50 0.44 14.57 -4.79
CA VAL A 50 1.25 15.72 -5.22
C VAL A 50 1.80 15.45 -6.60
N ASP A 51 1.23 16.11 -7.59
CA ASP A 51 1.76 16.13 -8.95
C ASP A 51 2.91 17.12 -9.10
N ALA A 52 4.00 16.67 -9.74
CA ALA A 52 5.12 17.51 -10.12
C ALA A 52 5.72 17.02 -11.44
N SER A 53 6.58 17.83 -12.04
CA SER A 53 7.30 17.47 -13.26
C SER A 53 8.77 17.19 -12.99
N ALA A 54 9.30 16.14 -13.64
CA ALA A 54 10.75 15.91 -13.73
C ALA A 54 11.47 16.91 -14.66
N ARG A 55 10.73 17.68 -15.47
CA ARG A 55 11.28 18.59 -16.50
C ARG A 55 11.56 19.97 -15.91
N VAL A 56 12.70 20.11 -15.23
CA VAL A 56 13.09 21.36 -14.53
C VAL A 56 13.69 22.41 -15.49
N MET A 57 12.91 23.43 -15.86
CA MET A 57 13.33 24.57 -16.69
C MET A 57 12.83 25.91 -16.11
N GLY A 58 12.63 26.94 -16.94
CA GLY A 58 12.01 28.20 -16.53
C GLY A 58 10.57 28.06 -16.06
N MET A 59 10.07 29.12 -15.43
CA MET A 59 8.71 29.16 -14.87
C MET A 59 8.01 30.46 -15.26
N ILE A 60 6.70 30.37 -15.52
CA ILE A 60 5.84 31.53 -15.81
C ILE A 60 5.09 32.03 -14.57
N THR A 61 5.09 31.25 -13.49
CA THR A 61 4.43 31.58 -12.23
C THR A 61 5.35 32.36 -11.28
N THR A 62 4.82 32.72 -10.11
CA THR A 62 5.53 33.42 -9.04
C THR A 62 6.26 32.48 -8.09
N HIS A 63 5.73 31.27 -7.85
CA HIS A 63 6.28 30.31 -6.90
C HIS A 63 6.59 28.96 -7.54
N ARG A 64 7.62 28.29 -7.03
CA ARG A 64 8.02 26.93 -7.39
C ARG A 64 8.18 26.11 -6.11
N TYR A 65 7.47 25.01 -6.01
CA TYR A 65 7.91 23.93 -5.11
C TYR A 65 9.00 23.14 -5.81
N ALA A 66 10.20 23.12 -5.25
CA ALA A 66 11.25 22.20 -5.64
C ALA A 66 11.23 21.03 -4.67
N ILE A 67 10.82 19.85 -5.14
CA ILE A 67 10.62 18.66 -4.33
C ILE A 67 11.79 17.72 -4.54
N LEU A 68 12.56 17.47 -3.49
CA LEU A 68 13.59 16.45 -3.44
C LEU A 68 12.95 15.14 -2.97
N SER A 69 12.99 14.11 -3.82
CA SER A 69 12.48 12.78 -3.48
C SER A 69 13.26 11.70 -4.21
N ASN A 70 13.34 10.52 -3.60
CA ASN A 70 13.85 9.29 -4.22
C ASN A 70 12.73 8.26 -4.47
N HIS A 71 11.47 8.61 -4.20
CA HIS A 71 10.33 7.68 -4.24
C HIS A 71 9.03 8.30 -4.80
N MET A 72 9.11 9.42 -5.52
CA MET A 72 7.99 9.84 -6.38
C MET A 72 7.84 8.84 -7.54
N ILE A 73 6.60 8.48 -7.86
CA ILE A 73 6.28 7.54 -8.92
C ILE A 73 6.30 8.27 -10.27
N ASP A 74 7.16 7.85 -11.19
CA ASP A 74 7.17 8.32 -12.57
C ASP A 74 6.06 7.62 -13.37
N ILE A 75 5.06 8.40 -13.80
CA ILE A 75 3.94 7.93 -14.62
C ILE A 75 3.95 8.57 -16.02
N SER A 76 5.08 9.15 -16.43
CA SER A 76 5.23 9.80 -17.74
C SER A 76 4.93 8.86 -18.91
N ALA A 77 5.18 7.56 -18.76
CA ALA A 77 4.84 6.54 -19.76
C ALA A 77 3.32 6.37 -19.99
N MET A 78 2.49 6.80 -19.05
CA MET A 78 1.03 6.74 -19.15
C MET A 78 0.42 8.03 -19.73
N GLU A 79 1.25 9.04 -20.02
CA GLU A 79 0.78 10.30 -20.57
C GLU A 79 0.31 10.15 -22.03
N HIS A 80 -0.85 10.70 -22.33
CA HIS A 80 -1.44 10.69 -23.67
C HIS A 80 -1.35 12.07 -24.32
N GLY A 81 -0.14 12.44 -24.75
CA GLY A 81 0.10 13.66 -25.53
C GLY A 81 0.32 14.94 -24.70
N THR A 82 0.26 14.86 -23.37
CA THR A 82 0.58 15.98 -22.46
C THR A 82 2.07 16.21 -22.33
N ASN A 83 2.87 15.13 -22.26
CA ASN A 83 4.33 15.18 -22.16
C ASN A 83 4.82 16.03 -20.97
N TRP A 84 4.12 16.03 -19.84
CA TRP A 84 4.54 16.81 -18.67
C TRP A 84 5.78 16.22 -17.98
N GLY A 85 6.12 14.95 -18.24
CA GLY A 85 7.11 14.25 -17.43
C GLY A 85 6.57 14.10 -16.01
N LEU A 86 5.31 13.64 -15.92
CA LEU A 86 4.51 13.61 -14.71
C LEU A 86 5.06 12.61 -13.69
N CYS A 87 5.35 13.12 -12.50
CA CYS A 87 5.72 12.33 -11.33
C CYS A 87 4.78 12.66 -10.17
N VAL A 88 4.44 11.65 -9.37
CA VAL A 88 3.39 11.76 -8.34
C VAL A 88 3.91 11.27 -7.00
N ALA A 89 3.72 12.07 -5.95
CA ALA A 89 3.79 11.61 -4.56
C ALA A 89 2.42 11.13 -4.11
N ASN A 90 2.38 10.08 -3.29
CA ASN A 90 1.15 9.44 -2.87
C ASN A 90 0.29 10.34 -1.98
N ARG A 91 -0.95 9.92 -1.74
CA ARG A 91 -1.79 10.53 -0.71
C ARG A 91 -1.14 10.39 0.66
N ASP A 92 -1.33 11.40 1.51
CA ASP A 92 -0.75 11.48 2.86
C ASP A 92 0.78 11.62 2.91
N SER A 93 1.43 11.90 1.77
CA SER A 93 2.84 12.24 1.70
C SER A 93 3.17 13.44 2.59
N ARG A 94 4.34 13.36 3.24
CA ARG A 94 4.85 14.41 4.13
C ARG A 94 6.10 15.03 3.57
N PHE A 95 6.24 16.33 3.79
CA PHE A 95 7.38 17.10 3.32
C PHE A 95 7.95 17.94 4.43
N LYS A 96 9.27 17.98 4.56
CA LYS A 96 9.96 18.99 5.38
C LYS A 96 10.28 20.20 4.50
N VAL A 97 9.92 21.39 4.94
CA VAL A 97 10.32 22.64 4.28
C VAL A 97 11.77 22.93 4.62
N LEU A 98 12.68 22.70 3.67
CA LEU A 98 14.12 22.91 3.88
C LEU A 98 14.53 24.37 3.71
N ASP A 99 13.89 25.09 2.78
CA ASP A 99 14.29 26.46 2.44
C ASP A 99 13.17 27.22 1.73
N ILE A 100 13.18 28.54 1.88
CA ILE A 100 12.35 29.48 1.13
C ILE A 100 13.27 30.56 0.57
N TYR A 101 13.38 30.63 -0.76
CA TYR A 101 14.37 31.45 -1.43
C TYR A 101 13.77 32.29 -2.56
N GLU A 102 13.93 33.62 -2.46
CA GLU A 102 13.52 34.56 -3.49
C GLU A 102 14.69 34.96 -4.40
N TYR A 103 14.45 35.02 -5.71
CA TYR A 103 15.37 35.51 -6.71
C TYR A 103 14.61 36.21 -7.85
N GLU A 104 14.91 37.49 -8.09
CA GLU A 104 14.34 38.30 -9.19
C GLU A 104 12.80 38.25 -9.24
N GLY A 105 12.15 38.34 -8.07
CA GLY A 105 10.68 38.35 -7.94
C GLY A 105 10.01 36.99 -8.09
N LYS A 106 10.77 35.89 -8.14
CA LYS A 106 10.28 34.51 -8.11
C LYS A 106 10.76 33.82 -6.84
N THR A 107 9.91 32.97 -6.26
CA THR A 107 10.20 32.29 -5.00
C THR A 107 10.25 30.78 -5.18
N GLN A 108 11.25 30.12 -4.61
CA GLN A 108 11.32 28.68 -4.49
C GLN A 108 11.07 28.26 -3.04
N ILE A 109 10.19 27.29 -2.85
CA ILE A 109 10.00 26.57 -1.59
C ILE A 109 10.61 25.17 -1.80
N LEU A 110 11.71 24.88 -1.11
CA LEU A 110 12.39 23.59 -1.18
C LEU A 110 11.76 22.62 -0.19
N LEU A 111 11.29 21.48 -0.69
CA LEU A 111 10.66 20.42 0.06
C LEU A 111 11.50 19.15 0.00
N LEU A 112 11.69 18.49 1.14
CA LEU A 112 12.22 17.12 1.22
C LEU A 112 11.05 16.17 1.45
N HIS A 113 10.80 15.26 0.50
CA HIS A 113 9.79 14.21 0.65
C HIS A 113 10.25 13.20 1.70
N LEU A 114 9.47 13.03 2.76
CA LEU A 114 9.78 12.19 3.93
C LEU A 114 9.27 10.75 3.74
N PRO A 115 9.77 9.76 4.52
CA PRO A 115 9.25 8.41 4.50
C PRO A 115 7.74 8.33 4.75
N GLU A 116 7.09 7.32 4.17
CA GLU A 116 5.64 7.12 4.32
C GLU A 116 5.22 6.50 5.66
N ASP A 117 6.18 5.95 6.43
CA ASP A 117 5.95 5.32 7.73
C ASP A 117 6.28 6.25 8.92
N TYR A 118 6.08 5.76 10.16
CA TYR A 118 6.25 6.51 11.40
C TYR A 118 7.59 7.28 11.54
N ARG A 119 8.64 6.87 10.83
CA ARG A 119 9.99 7.46 10.90
C ARG A 119 10.04 8.90 10.39
N TRP A 120 9.02 9.39 9.67
CA TRP A 120 8.92 10.80 9.27
C TRP A 120 9.02 11.75 10.47
N LYS A 121 8.56 11.34 11.66
CA LYS A 121 8.59 12.17 12.89
C LYS A 121 9.99 12.51 13.36
N TYR A 122 10.99 11.71 12.97
CA TYR A 122 12.38 11.99 13.33
C TYR A 122 12.85 13.32 12.72
N PHE A 123 12.26 13.75 11.61
CA PHE A 123 12.55 15.02 10.95
C PHE A 123 11.90 16.24 11.63
N GLU A 124 10.92 16.06 12.53
CA GLU A 124 10.34 17.18 13.28
C GLU A 124 11.36 17.79 14.26
N ASN A 125 12.30 16.99 14.75
CA ASN A 125 13.26 17.40 15.78
C ASN A 125 14.73 17.22 15.37
N THR A 126 14.98 16.80 14.12
CA THR A 126 16.33 16.50 13.62
C THR A 126 16.64 17.32 12.38
N LYS A 127 17.88 17.82 12.33
CA LYS A 127 18.47 18.44 11.14
C LYS A 127 19.69 17.63 10.72
N PHE A 128 19.70 17.16 9.48
CA PHE A 128 20.82 16.44 8.90
C PHE A 128 21.81 17.43 8.26
N SER A 129 23.11 17.17 8.40
CA SER A 129 24.16 18.06 7.87
C SER A 129 24.10 18.19 6.35
N ILE A 130 23.64 17.16 5.64
CA ILE A 130 23.45 17.17 4.18
C ILE A 130 22.41 18.19 3.71
N GLU A 131 21.47 18.61 4.58
CA GLU A 131 20.44 19.59 4.22
C GLU A 131 21.05 20.92 3.74
N ASP A 132 22.17 21.36 4.34
CA ASP A 132 22.81 22.63 3.93
C ASP A 132 23.38 22.56 2.50
N ASP A 133 23.89 21.39 2.09
CA ASP A 133 24.35 21.14 0.72
C ASP A 133 23.17 21.10 -0.27
N LEU A 134 22.08 20.39 0.10
CA LEU A 134 20.85 20.34 -0.70
C LEU A 134 20.26 21.73 -0.92
N ILE A 135 20.24 22.57 0.11
CA ILE A 135 19.75 23.95 0.04
C ILE A 135 20.61 24.77 -0.92
N ARG A 136 21.94 24.72 -0.76
CA ARG A 136 22.87 25.47 -1.63
C ARG A 136 22.69 25.09 -3.10
N ASP A 137 22.72 23.80 -3.39
CA ASP A 137 22.67 23.29 -4.76
C ASP A 137 21.30 23.57 -5.41
N SER A 138 20.23 23.49 -4.61
CA SER A 138 18.87 23.85 -5.04
C SER A 138 18.74 25.33 -5.39
N ARG A 139 19.29 26.24 -4.56
CA ARG A 139 19.30 27.68 -4.85
C ARG A 139 20.09 28.01 -6.11
N GLU A 140 21.24 27.38 -6.32
CA GLU A 140 22.03 27.56 -7.54
C GLU A 140 21.26 27.12 -8.78
N ARG A 141 20.66 25.92 -8.74
CA ARG A 141 19.83 25.42 -9.83
C ARG A 141 18.64 26.33 -10.11
N PHE A 142 17.98 26.85 -9.07
CA PHE A 142 16.85 27.77 -9.21
C PHE A 142 17.26 29.03 -9.98
N LYS A 143 18.33 29.71 -9.55
CA LYS A 143 18.85 30.92 -10.22
C LYS A 143 19.17 30.68 -11.69
N ASN A 144 19.81 29.55 -11.99
CA ASN A 144 20.21 29.20 -13.35
C ASN A 144 19.04 28.86 -14.28
N LYS A 145 17.87 28.51 -13.74
CA LYS A 145 16.73 27.98 -14.52
C LYS A 145 15.49 28.87 -14.50
N CYS A 146 15.13 29.48 -13.39
CA CYS A 146 13.80 30.09 -13.21
C CYS A 146 13.44 31.21 -14.20
N LEU A 147 14.45 31.89 -14.79
CA LEU A 147 14.28 32.95 -15.79
C LEU A 147 14.50 32.49 -17.25
N THR A 148 14.81 31.22 -17.46
CA THR A 148 14.95 30.64 -18.81
C THR A 148 13.59 30.38 -19.45
N GLU A 149 13.56 29.97 -20.72
CA GLU A 149 12.28 29.58 -21.35
C GLU A 149 11.65 28.39 -20.60
N PRO A 150 10.34 28.46 -20.30
CA PRO A 150 9.63 27.35 -19.68
C PRO A 150 9.46 26.21 -20.68
N VAL A 151 9.23 25.01 -20.14
CA VAL A 151 8.70 23.90 -20.96
C VAL A 151 7.30 24.28 -21.44
N PRO A 152 7.01 24.28 -22.76
CA PRO A 152 5.71 24.71 -23.27
C PRO A 152 4.54 23.95 -22.68
N GLU A 153 4.68 22.64 -22.48
CA GLU A 153 3.61 21.79 -21.94
C GLU A 153 3.29 22.09 -20.46
N LEU A 154 4.30 22.54 -19.69
CA LEU A 154 4.13 22.99 -18.29
C LEU A 154 3.68 24.45 -18.18
N ALA A 155 3.51 25.15 -19.30
CA ALA A 155 2.95 26.49 -19.36
C ALA A 155 1.48 26.51 -19.80
N THR A 156 0.90 25.33 -20.05
CA THR A 156 -0.50 25.18 -20.44
C THR A 156 -1.44 25.43 -19.27
N GLN A 157 -2.65 25.92 -19.53
CA GLN A 157 -3.64 26.14 -18.48
C GLN A 157 -4.00 24.85 -17.75
N GLU A 158 -4.06 23.72 -18.47
CA GLU A 158 -4.35 22.41 -17.91
C GLU A 158 -3.34 22.00 -16.82
N TRP A 159 -2.04 22.18 -17.08
CA TRP A 159 -1.00 21.93 -16.08
C TRP A 159 -1.08 22.89 -14.90
N LEU A 160 -1.27 24.18 -15.18
CA LEU A 160 -1.35 25.20 -14.14
C LEU A 160 -2.55 24.97 -13.20
N ASP A 161 -3.71 24.59 -13.75
CA ASP A 161 -4.91 24.26 -12.99
C ASP A 161 -4.70 23.02 -12.12
N ARG A 162 -4.08 21.97 -12.67
CA ARG A 162 -3.70 20.74 -11.95
C ARG A 162 -2.81 21.05 -10.74
N CYS A 163 -1.87 21.97 -10.89
CA CYS A 163 -0.89 22.32 -9.85
C CYS A 163 -1.31 23.50 -8.96
N SER A 164 -2.52 24.05 -9.13
CA SER A 164 -2.93 25.35 -8.56
C SER A 164 -3.06 25.38 -7.04
N PHE A 165 -3.36 24.25 -6.40
CA PHE A 165 -3.54 24.18 -4.95
C PHE A 165 -2.20 24.29 -4.19
N PRO A 166 -2.15 24.98 -3.03
CA PRO A 166 -0.98 24.93 -2.15
C PRO A 166 -0.74 23.50 -1.64
N ILE A 167 0.53 23.09 -1.50
CA ILE A 167 0.84 21.77 -0.92
C ILE A 167 0.66 21.81 0.60
N GLY A 168 -0.18 20.92 1.11
CA GLY A 168 -0.34 20.63 2.52
C GLY A 168 -1.36 21.48 3.26
N MET A 169 -2.18 22.26 2.54
CA MET A 169 -3.21 23.11 3.13
C MET A 169 -4.58 22.89 2.46
N ASP A 170 -5.66 23.21 3.19
CA ASP A 170 -7.00 23.35 2.62
C ASP A 170 -7.17 24.68 1.83
N GLU A 171 -8.34 24.89 1.24
CA GLU A 171 -8.66 26.08 0.44
C GLU A 171 -8.68 27.37 1.28
N GLU A 172 -8.91 27.25 2.59
CA GLU A 172 -8.83 28.33 3.57
C GLU A 172 -7.37 28.62 4.02
N GLY A 173 -6.43 27.79 3.56
CA GLY A 173 -5.00 27.87 3.82
C GLY A 173 -4.60 27.25 5.17
N ASN A 174 -5.44 26.49 5.85
CA ASN A 174 -5.04 25.79 7.08
C ASN A 174 -4.25 24.54 6.73
N PHE A 175 -3.12 24.33 7.40
CA PHE A 175 -2.37 23.09 7.23
C PHE A 175 -3.19 21.88 7.69
N PHE A 176 -3.08 20.79 6.94
CA PHE A 176 -3.59 19.50 7.42
C PHE A 176 -2.76 19.02 8.63
N ASP A 177 -3.41 18.34 9.58
CA ASP A 177 -2.72 17.66 10.67
C ASP A 177 -1.69 16.69 10.09
N THR A 178 -0.45 16.71 10.56
CA THR A 178 0.61 15.79 10.12
C THR A 178 0.34 14.36 10.56
N THR A 179 -0.42 14.18 11.64
CA THR A 179 -0.93 12.89 12.10
C THR A 179 -2.23 12.54 11.37
N ILE A 180 -2.39 11.27 11.03
CA ILE A 180 -3.59 10.75 10.39
C ILE A 180 -4.56 10.33 11.48
N ASP A 181 -5.85 10.68 11.35
CA ASP A 181 -6.89 10.09 12.21
C ASP A 181 -7.06 8.63 11.81
N LEU A 182 -6.75 7.71 12.74
CA LEU A 182 -6.82 6.27 12.53
C LEU A 182 -8.23 5.84 12.12
N LYS A 183 -9.27 6.61 12.49
CA LYS A 183 -10.64 6.36 12.02
C LYS A 183 -10.82 6.60 10.53
N GLU A 184 -10.08 7.53 9.93
CA GLU A 184 -10.13 7.82 8.47
C GLU A 184 -9.48 6.71 7.64
N VAL A 185 -8.62 5.89 8.25
CA VAL A 185 -7.83 4.85 7.57
C VAL A 185 -8.10 3.43 8.07
N THR A 186 -9.04 3.30 9.00
CA THR A 186 -9.55 1.98 9.44
C THR A 186 -10.37 1.39 8.30
N MET A 187 -10.05 0.16 7.92
CA MET A 187 -10.72 -0.58 6.86
C MET A 187 -11.52 -1.75 7.43
N ASP A 188 -12.58 -2.14 6.73
CA ASP A 188 -13.30 -3.39 6.99
C ASP A 188 -12.52 -4.57 6.39
N VAL A 189 -12.36 -5.66 7.15
CA VAL A 189 -11.72 -6.88 6.66
C VAL A 189 -12.49 -7.47 5.47
N ASP A 190 -13.82 -7.36 5.46
CA ASP A 190 -14.68 -7.93 4.42
C ASP A 190 -14.55 -7.20 3.08
N GLU A 191 -14.13 -5.94 3.10
CA GLU A 191 -13.92 -5.11 1.91
C GLU A 191 -12.47 -5.16 1.40
N ALA A 192 -11.57 -5.79 2.15
CA ALA A 192 -10.14 -5.82 1.84
C ALA A 192 -9.79 -6.93 0.85
N SER A 193 -8.71 -6.72 0.09
CA SER A 193 -8.09 -7.80 -0.65
C SER A 193 -7.24 -8.65 0.29
N PHE A 194 -7.11 -9.96 0.05
CA PHE A 194 -6.11 -10.76 0.76
C PHE A 194 -4.69 -10.19 0.61
N ARG A 195 -4.43 -9.42 -0.46
CA ARG A 195 -3.18 -8.71 -0.72
C ARG A 195 -2.90 -7.59 0.29
N ASP A 196 -3.91 -7.14 1.03
CA ASP A 196 -3.74 -6.20 2.15
C ASP A 196 -3.22 -6.89 3.42
N PHE A 197 -3.29 -8.22 3.48
CA PHE A 197 -2.84 -9.05 4.59
C PHE A 197 -1.57 -9.84 4.25
N TYR A 198 -1.41 -10.29 3.00
CA TYR A 198 -0.35 -11.22 2.62
C TYR A 198 1.04 -10.60 2.79
N ASN A 199 1.83 -11.18 3.71
CA ASN A 199 3.15 -10.72 4.12
C ASN A 199 3.16 -9.27 4.63
N LYS A 200 2.04 -8.80 5.18
CA LYS A 200 1.89 -7.45 5.73
C LYS A 200 1.54 -7.50 7.21
N VAL A 201 2.08 -6.54 7.95
CA VAL A 201 1.71 -6.31 9.35
C VAL A 201 0.47 -5.43 9.39
N ILE A 202 -0.55 -5.85 10.11
CA ILE A 202 -1.78 -5.08 10.32
C ILE A 202 -2.08 -4.95 11.81
N PHE A 203 -2.85 -3.94 12.19
CA PHE A 203 -3.42 -3.86 13.53
C PHE A 203 -4.93 -4.08 13.45
N ALA A 204 -5.40 -5.24 13.89
CA ALA A 204 -6.78 -5.67 13.71
C ALA A 204 -7.52 -5.77 15.04
N LYS A 205 -8.78 -5.34 15.04
CA LYS A 205 -9.70 -5.62 16.14
C LYS A 205 -9.99 -7.12 16.19
N LEU A 206 -10.05 -7.68 17.40
CA LEU A 206 -10.39 -9.08 17.60
C LEU A 206 -11.71 -9.21 18.37
N PRO A 207 -12.58 -10.17 18.02
CA PRO A 207 -13.80 -10.41 18.80
C PRO A 207 -13.47 -10.92 20.21
N GLU A 208 -14.36 -10.68 21.18
CA GLU A 208 -14.09 -10.88 22.60
C GLU A 208 -13.55 -12.28 22.98
N PRO A 209 -14.10 -13.41 22.47
CA PRO A 209 -13.54 -14.73 22.77
C PRO A 209 -12.12 -14.92 22.20
N CYS A 210 -11.84 -14.30 21.05
CA CYS A 210 -10.55 -14.40 20.37
C CYS A 210 -9.48 -13.59 21.13
N ILE A 211 -9.74 -12.32 21.46
CA ILE A 211 -8.77 -11.48 22.17
C ILE A 211 -8.46 -12.02 23.57
N VAL A 212 -9.45 -12.62 24.27
CA VAL A 212 -9.20 -13.27 25.56
C VAL A 212 -8.23 -14.44 25.39
N SER A 213 -8.47 -15.33 24.43
CA SER A 213 -7.58 -16.46 24.14
C SER A 213 -6.19 -16.00 23.72
N VAL A 214 -6.08 -14.93 22.93
CA VAL A 214 -4.80 -14.37 22.51
C VAL A 214 -4.04 -13.82 23.71
N LYS A 215 -4.69 -13.04 24.59
CA LYS A 215 -4.07 -12.50 25.82
C LYS A 215 -3.59 -13.59 26.76
N ASP A 216 -4.33 -14.68 26.90
CA ASP A 216 -3.93 -15.83 27.71
C ASP A 216 -2.66 -16.51 27.17
N GLY A 217 -2.41 -16.41 25.86
CA GLY A 217 -1.26 -17.00 25.20
C GLY A 217 -0.03 -16.09 25.10
N VAL A 218 -0.20 -14.84 24.67
CA VAL A 218 0.91 -13.91 24.37
C VAL A 218 1.05 -12.77 25.37
N GLY A 219 0.22 -12.72 26.41
CA GLY A 219 0.11 -11.58 27.32
C GLY A 219 -0.69 -10.42 26.72
N GLY A 220 -0.96 -9.42 27.55
CA GLY A 220 -1.68 -8.20 27.15
C GLY A 220 -2.28 -7.45 28.33
N ASP A 221 -2.71 -6.20 28.09
CA ASP A 221 -3.46 -5.41 29.06
C ASP A 221 -4.95 -5.82 29.07
N GLU A 222 -5.64 -5.62 30.20
CA GLU A 222 -7.07 -5.91 30.32
C GLU A 222 -7.89 -5.19 29.25
N LYS A 223 -7.52 -3.94 28.94
CA LYS A 223 -8.21 -3.08 27.96
C LYS A 223 -7.85 -3.37 26.51
N ASP A 224 -6.88 -4.23 26.24
CA ASP A 224 -6.54 -4.58 24.87
C ASP A 224 -7.70 -5.34 24.23
N ASP A 225 -8.13 -4.83 23.08
CA ASP A 225 -9.25 -5.32 22.26
C ASP A 225 -8.82 -5.66 20.82
N SER A 226 -7.54 -5.48 20.52
CA SER A 226 -6.97 -5.57 19.19
C SER A 226 -5.58 -6.22 19.27
N ALA A 227 -5.03 -6.58 18.11
CA ALA A 227 -3.70 -7.16 18.03
C ALA A 227 -2.94 -6.69 16.79
N LEU A 228 -1.62 -6.63 16.93
CA LEU A 228 -0.70 -6.53 15.82
C LEU A 228 -0.47 -7.93 15.24
N LEU A 229 -0.70 -8.08 13.95
CA LEU A 229 -0.76 -9.36 13.25
C LEU A 229 0.16 -9.32 12.02
N ILE A 230 0.91 -10.39 11.75
CA ILE A 230 1.60 -10.60 10.47
C ILE A 230 0.81 -11.64 9.65
N GLY A 231 0.28 -11.21 8.51
CA GLY A 231 -0.51 -12.07 7.63
C GLY A 231 0.35 -12.94 6.71
N TYR A 232 -0.11 -14.16 6.47
CA TYR A 232 0.47 -15.13 5.55
C TYR A 232 -0.65 -15.96 4.91
N ILE A 233 -0.31 -16.74 3.87
CA ILE A 233 -1.26 -17.68 3.25
C ILE A 233 -0.81 -19.09 3.59
N ASP A 234 -1.63 -19.76 4.37
CA ASP A 234 -1.57 -21.20 4.63
C ASP A 234 -2.18 -21.95 3.45
N GLU A 235 -1.53 -23.00 2.96
CA GLU A 235 -2.04 -23.74 1.79
C GLU A 235 -3.34 -24.48 2.06
N GLU A 236 -3.65 -24.78 3.31
CA GLU A 236 -4.86 -25.50 3.72
C GLU A 236 -5.90 -24.56 4.31
N CYS A 237 -5.47 -23.61 5.13
CA CYS A 237 -6.34 -22.72 5.90
C CYS A 237 -6.50 -21.30 5.31
N GLY A 238 -5.91 -21.01 4.16
CA GLY A 238 -6.01 -19.70 3.52
C GLY A 238 -5.30 -18.60 4.31
N VAL A 239 -5.84 -17.38 4.28
CA VAL A 239 -5.31 -16.21 4.98
C VAL A 239 -5.30 -16.49 6.48
N SER A 240 -4.12 -16.34 7.07
CA SER A 240 -3.87 -16.61 8.48
C SER A 240 -2.89 -15.60 9.04
N PHE A 241 -2.87 -15.47 10.35
CA PHE A 241 -2.11 -14.43 11.03
C PHE A 241 -1.34 -15.02 12.21
N HIS A 242 -0.05 -14.74 12.29
CA HIS A 242 0.67 -14.86 13.55
C HIS A 242 0.45 -13.59 14.36
N VAL A 243 0.11 -13.74 15.64
CA VAL A 243 0.01 -12.59 16.55
C VAL A 243 1.41 -12.12 16.90
N LEU A 244 1.69 -10.82 16.75
CA LEU A 244 2.94 -10.17 17.18
C LEU A 244 2.80 -9.61 18.60
N CYS A 245 1.71 -8.92 18.92
CA CYS A 245 1.38 -8.49 20.29
C CYS A 245 -0.08 -8.04 20.35
N THR A 246 -0.64 -7.89 21.55
CA THR A 246 -1.95 -7.25 21.73
C THR A 246 -1.82 -5.74 21.88
N GLY A 247 -2.93 -5.03 21.73
CA GLY A 247 -2.97 -3.59 21.97
C GLY A 247 -4.37 -3.01 21.90
N ARG A 248 -4.42 -1.69 21.91
CA ARG A 248 -5.64 -0.90 21.75
C ARG A 248 -5.35 0.44 21.08
N ILE A 249 -6.41 1.09 20.60
CA ILE A 249 -6.34 2.49 20.16
C ILE A 249 -6.77 3.41 21.30
N GLU A 250 -5.93 4.36 21.68
CA GLU A 250 -6.21 5.35 22.71
C GLU A 250 -5.71 6.72 22.24
N ASN A 251 -6.58 7.73 22.21
CA ASN A 251 -6.26 9.10 21.76
C ASN A 251 -5.58 9.16 20.37
N ASN A 252 -6.14 8.44 19.39
CA ASN A 252 -5.62 8.34 18.03
C ASN A 252 -4.21 7.73 17.92
N ARG A 253 -3.81 6.91 18.89
CA ARG A 253 -2.53 6.21 18.89
C ARG A 253 -2.74 4.74 19.17
N ILE A 254 -1.94 3.90 18.50
CA ILE A 254 -1.85 2.47 18.79
C ILE A 254 -0.94 2.31 20.01
N ILE A 255 -1.47 1.69 21.07
CA ILE A 255 -0.70 1.29 22.25
C ILE A 255 -0.62 -0.22 22.23
N VAL A 256 0.60 -0.75 22.12
CA VAL A 256 0.87 -2.18 22.14
C VAL A 256 1.38 -2.61 23.52
N SER A 257 1.02 -3.84 23.90
CA SER A 257 1.47 -4.47 25.14
C SER A 257 2.75 -5.27 24.93
N GLU A 258 3.49 -5.48 26.03
CA GLU A 258 4.62 -6.40 26.03
C GLU A 258 4.16 -7.82 25.67
N ARG A 259 4.98 -8.52 24.90
CA ARG A 259 4.65 -9.84 24.38
C ARG A 259 5.40 -10.94 25.12
N ASP A 260 4.67 -11.93 25.61
CA ASP A 260 5.22 -13.23 26.00
C ASP A 260 5.47 -14.11 24.76
N TRP A 261 6.71 -14.56 24.60
CA TRP A 261 7.16 -15.43 23.50
C TRP A 261 7.08 -16.92 23.85
N SER A 262 6.53 -17.30 25.01
CA SER A 262 6.39 -18.69 25.46
C SER A 262 5.47 -19.53 24.57
N THR A 263 4.53 -18.89 23.88
CA THR A 263 3.59 -19.54 22.97
C THR A 263 3.53 -18.84 21.61
N VAL A 264 3.10 -19.61 20.60
CA VAL A 264 2.76 -19.10 19.28
C VAL A 264 1.24 -19.10 19.18
N ASN A 265 0.65 -17.94 18.88
CA ASN A 265 -0.78 -17.79 18.66
C ASN A 265 -1.05 -17.50 17.19
N ILE A 266 -1.99 -18.24 16.63
CA ILE A 266 -2.47 -18.11 15.25
C ILE A 266 -3.92 -17.66 15.29
N VAL A 267 -4.22 -16.61 14.54
CA VAL A 267 -5.59 -16.14 14.27
C VAL A 267 -5.89 -16.47 12.80
N ARG A 268 -7.02 -17.12 12.52
CA ARG A 268 -7.45 -17.43 11.15
C ARG A 268 -8.34 -16.30 10.61
N TYR A 269 -8.43 -16.17 9.29
CA TYR A 269 -9.26 -15.15 8.63
C TYR A 269 -10.68 -15.10 9.21
N ASP A 270 -11.36 -16.24 9.35
CA ASP A 270 -12.72 -16.35 9.89
C ASP A 270 -12.88 -15.78 11.33
N SER A 271 -11.78 -15.62 12.08
CA SER A 271 -11.81 -15.01 13.42
C SER A 271 -11.76 -13.48 13.38
N VAL A 272 -11.32 -12.89 12.27
CA VAL A 272 -11.23 -11.44 12.04
C VAL A 272 -12.19 -10.98 10.95
N GLU A 273 -12.91 -11.89 10.32
CA GLU A 273 -14.05 -11.58 9.45
C GLU A 273 -15.03 -10.65 10.19
N HIS A 274 -15.59 -9.68 9.47
CA HIS A 274 -16.45 -8.64 10.02
C HIS A 274 -15.79 -7.72 11.07
N GLN A 275 -14.46 -7.77 11.22
CA GLN A 275 -13.71 -6.84 12.05
C GLN A 275 -13.07 -5.74 11.20
N SER A 276 -12.53 -4.75 11.89
CA SER A 276 -11.80 -3.65 11.28
C SER A 276 -10.30 -3.76 11.52
N PHE A 277 -9.49 -3.25 10.60
CA PHE A 277 -8.05 -3.20 10.76
C PHE A 277 -7.43 -1.89 10.26
N ILE A 278 -6.21 -1.62 10.71
CA ILE A 278 -5.34 -0.55 10.22
C ILE A 278 -4.23 -1.19 9.37
N PRO A 279 -4.09 -0.80 8.09
CA PRO A 279 -3.03 -1.27 7.20
C PRO A 279 -1.62 -0.87 7.67
N GLN A 280 -0.60 -1.67 7.29
CA GLN A 280 0.80 -1.48 7.65
C GLN A 280 1.30 -0.03 7.49
N LYS A 281 0.97 0.60 6.36
CA LYS A 281 1.43 1.95 6.01
C LYS A 281 0.96 3.04 6.98
N TYR A 282 -0.09 2.78 7.76
CA TYR A 282 -0.63 3.71 8.75
C TYR A 282 -0.27 3.31 10.19
N LEU A 283 0.52 2.25 10.36
CA LEU A 283 0.98 1.82 11.67
C LEU A 283 2.05 2.76 12.18
N ASP A 284 1.66 3.57 13.15
CA ASP A 284 2.53 4.51 13.84
C ASP A 284 3.21 3.84 15.05
N ILE A 285 3.88 2.72 14.80
CA ILE A 285 4.57 1.91 15.82
C ILE A 285 5.91 1.38 15.29
N ASP A 286 6.88 1.22 16.19
CA ASP A 286 8.15 0.59 15.90
C ASP A 286 7.96 -0.93 15.81
N ILE A 287 8.13 -1.50 14.61
CA ILE A 287 7.98 -2.93 14.35
C ILE A 287 9.32 -3.68 14.34
N GLU A 288 10.45 -2.97 14.43
CA GLU A 288 11.80 -3.55 14.44
C GLU A 288 11.95 -4.70 15.47
N PRO A 289 11.39 -4.60 16.71
CA PRO A 289 11.47 -5.70 17.67
C PRO A 289 10.85 -7.02 17.20
N PHE A 290 10.04 -7.00 16.14
CA PHE A 290 9.36 -8.16 15.59
C PHE A 290 9.95 -8.65 14.27
N GLU A 291 10.91 -7.94 13.65
CA GLU A 291 11.43 -8.22 12.30
C GLU A 291 11.91 -9.66 12.13
N ASP A 292 12.74 -10.15 13.07
CA ASP A 292 13.24 -11.53 13.06
C ASP A 292 12.12 -12.57 13.04
N TYR A 293 11.01 -12.28 13.74
CA TYR A 293 9.86 -13.18 13.79
C TYR A 293 9.01 -13.06 12.53
N ILE A 294 8.76 -11.84 12.06
CA ILE A 294 8.06 -11.55 10.80
C ILE A 294 8.74 -12.26 9.64
N ASN A 295 10.07 -12.11 9.50
CA ASN A 295 10.84 -12.72 8.44
C ASN A 295 10.76 -14.25 8.49
N LYS A 296 10.92 -14.85 9.68
CA LYS A 296 10.76 -16.31 9.85
C LYS A 296 9.35 -16.79 9.49
N THR A 297 8.31 -16.04 9.82
CA THR A 297 6.93 -16.37 9.44
C THR A 297 6.78 -16.34 7.92
N ILE A 298 7.22 -15.25 7.26
CA ILE A 298 7.15 -15.12 5.80
C ILE A 298 7.91 -16.27 5.12
N GLU A 299 9.13 -16.58 5.57
CA GLU A 299 9.93 -17.68 5.04
C GLU A 299 9.25 -19.05 5.23
N SER A 300 8.63 -19.27 6.38
CA SER A 300 7.99 -20.56 6.71
C SER A 300 6.75 -20.86 5.85
N TYR A 301 6.05 -19.83 5.41
CA TYR A 301 4.83 -19.94 4.59
C TYR A 301 5.01 -19.43 3.16
N ALA A 302 6.26 -19.18 2.73
CA ALA A 302 6.56 -18.84 1.36
C ALA A 302 6.21 -20.03 0.46
N THR A 303 5.47 -19.78 -0.61
CA THR A 303 5.22 -20.80 -1.63
C THR A 303 6.36 -20.82 -2.65
N ASN A 304 6.86 -22.01 -2.96
CA ASN A 304 7.84 -22.22 -4.04
C ASN A 304 7.16 -22.41 -5.40
N ASN A 305 5.84 -22.30 -5.47
CA ASN A 305 5.07 -22.44 -6.71
C ASN A 305 4.90 -21.08 -7.38
N GLU A 306 5.69 -20.83 -8.42
CA GLU A 306 5.66 -19.59 -9.20
C GLU A 306 4.28 -19.32 -9.85
N ASP A 307 3.56 -20.36 -10.25
CA ASP A 307 2.25 -20.18 -10.86
C ASP A 307 1.20 -19.73 -9.84
N LYS A 308 1.27 -20.21 -8.59
CA LYS A 308 0.42 -19.68 -7.51
C LYS A 308 0.66 -18.20 -7.27
N LEU A 309 1.92 -17.75 -7.30
CA LEU A 309 2.24 -16.32 -7.18
C LEU A 309 1.59 -15.51 -8.32
N LYS A 310 1.73 -15.97 -9.56
CA LYS A 310 1.07 -15.33 -10.73
C LYS A 310 -0.45 -15.35 -10.62
N ILE A 311 -1.05 -16.45 -10.17
CA ILE A 311 -2.50 -16.56 -9.96
C ILE A 311 -2.97 -15.53 -8.93
N ARG A 312 -2.25 -15.37 -7.82
CA ARG A 312 -2.53 -14.37 -6.78
C ARG A 312 -2.40 -12.94 -7.30
N ASP A 313 -1.58 -12.68 -8.31
CA ASP A 313 -1.46 -11.36 -8.94
C ASP A 313 -2.60 -11.04 -9.93
N MET A 314 -3.37 -12.04 -10.39
CA MET A 314 -4.51 -11.84 -11.30
C MET A 314 -5.74 -11.32 -10.54
N ASP A 315 -6.00 -10.02 -10.68
CA ASP A 315 -7.13 -9.29 -10.07
C ASP A 315 -8.50 -9.71 -10.63
N PHE A 316 -8.61 -10.01 -11.92
CA PHE A 316 -9.88 -10.44 -12.54
C PHE A 316 -10.46 -11.72 -11.91
N LEU A 317 -9.59 -12.53 -11.28
CA LEU A 317 -9.97 -13.75 -10.58
C LEU A 317 -10.61 -13.48 -9.21
N ASP A 318 -10.51 -12.26 -8.66
CA ASP A 318 -10.96 -11.94 -7.30
C ASP A 318 -12.47 -12.20 -7.12
N GLN A 319 -13.27 -11.98 -8.16
CA GLN A 319 -14.71 -12.26 -8.16
C GLN A 319 -15.06 -13.76 -8.02
N PHE A 320 -14.11 -14.66 -8.28
CA PHE A 320 -14.30 -16.12 -8.16
C PHE A 320 -13.67 -16.70 -6.90
N ARG A 321 -12.91 -15.90 -6.13
CA ARG A 321 -12.20 -16.39 -4.95
C ARG A 321 -13.16 -16.64 -3.80
N SER A 322 -12.94 -17.73 -3.07
CA SER A 322 -13.57 -17.90 -1.76
C SER A 322 -12.98 -16.84 -0.79
N PRO A 323 -13.81 -16.15 0.00
CA PRO A 323 -13.33 -15.22 1.02
C PRO A 323 -12.28 -15.88 1.93
N GLY A 324 -11.14 -15.22 2.14
CA GLY A 324 -10.05 -15.77 2.94
C GLY A 324 -9.22 -16.88 2.29
N TYR A 325 -9.55 -17.40 1.09
CA TYR A 325 -8.81 -18.48 0.42
C TYR A 325 -8.35 -18.05 -1.00
N PRO A 326 -7.17 -17.42 -1.13
CA PRO A 326 -6.73 -16.79 -2.38
C PRO A 326 -6.52 -17.74 -3.56
N ASP A 327 -6.31 -19.02 -3.27
CA ASP A 327 -6.05 -20.07 -4.26
C ASP A 327 -7.33 -20.85 -4.62
N ASP A 328 -8.45 -20.63 -3.92
CA ASP A 328 -9.69 -21.40 -4.07
C ASP A 328 -10.69 -20.62 -4.92
N LEU A 329 -10.98 -21.14 -6.11
CA LEU A 329 -11.80 -20.48 -7.13
C LEU A 329 -13.12 -21.24 -7.35
N GLN A 330 -14.21 -20.50 -7.55
CA GLN A 330 -15.47 -21.04 -8.00
C GLN A 330 -15.41 -21.31 -9.52
N VAL A 331 -15.63 -22.57 -9.91
CA VAL A 331 -15.58 -23.03 -11.31
C VAL A 331 -16.88 -23.73 -11.67
N GLY A 332 -17.43 -23.47 -12.86
CA GLY A 332 -18.60 -24.17 -13.38
C GLY A 332 -18.20 -25.43 -14.17
N LEU A 333 -18.75 -26.58 -13.78
CA LEU A 333 -18.64 -27.83 -14.54
C LEU A 333 -19.73 -27.92 -15.61
N PHE A 334 -19.34 -28.32 -16.82
CA PHE A 334 -20.24 -28.53 -17.94
C PHE A 334 -19.99 -29.90 -18.57
N LYS A 335 -21.03 -30.73 -18.65
CA LYS A 335 -21.03 -32.04 -19.30
C LYS A 335 -22.37 -32.26 -19.99
N GLU A 336 -22.35 -32.82 -21.19
CA GLU A 336 -23.59 -33.10 -21.94
C GLU A 336 -24.54 -33.98 -21.11
N GLY A 337 -25.79 -33.53 -20.95
CA GLY A 337 -26.82 -34.26 -20.20
C GLY A 337 -26.95 -33.87 -18.73
N ASN A 338 -26.03 -33.06 -18.20
CA ASN A 338 -26.14 -32.48 -16.86
C ASN A 338 -26.47 -30.99 -16.94
N ASP A 339 -27.21 -30.49 -15.94
CA ASP A 339 -27.27 -29.04 -15.69
C ASP A 339 -25.91 -28.56 -15.17
N PRO A 340 -25.46 -27.33 -15.52
CA PRO A 340 -24.18 -26.81 -15.03
C PRO A 340 -24.13 -26.73 -13.50
N GLU A 341 -22.96 -27.03 -12.93
CA GLU A 341 -22.77 -27.05 -11.48
C GLU A 341 -21.53 -26.26 -11.04
N GLY A 342 -21.68 -25.40 -10.02
CA GLY A 342 -20.55 -24.67 -9.44
C GLY A 342 -19.82 -25.48 -8.38
N VAL A 343 -18.50 -25.58 -8.50
CA VAL A 343 -17.61 -26.31 -7.57
C VAL A 343 -16.45 -25.42 -7.13
N TRP A 344 -15.84 -25.75 -6.00
CA TRP A 344 -14.63 -25.10 -5.52
C TRP A 344 -13.39 -25.84 -5.99
N VAL A 345 -12.43 -25.10 -6.53
CA VAL A 345 -11.19 -25.64 -7.10
C VAL A 345 -10.00 -24.89 -6.53
N ARG A 346 -9.08 -25.59 -5.88
CA ARG A 346 -7.78 -25.03 -5.46
C ARG A 346 -6.84 -24.98 -6.65
N CYS A 347 -6.70 -23.79 -7.24
CA CYS A 347 -5.85 -23.54 -8.40
C CYS A 347 -4.38 -23.58 -8.01
N SER A 348 -3.57 -24.29 -8.79
CA SER A 348 -2.15 -24.50 -8.47
C SER A 348 -1.20 -24.46 -9.65
N ALA A 349 -1.69 -24.38 -10.89
CA ALA A 349 -0.83 -24.31 -12.07
C ALA A 349 -1.49 -23.54 -13.22
N LEU A 350 -0.65 -22.95 -14.08
CA LEU A 350 -1.05 -22.22 -15.27
C LEU A 350 -0.61 -22.95 -16.53
N GLY A 351 -1.51 -23.09 -17.51
CA GLY A 351 -1.19 -23.41 -18.90
C GLY A 351 -1.03 -22.15 -19.76
N GLU A 352 -0.90 -22.30 -21.09
CA GLU A 352 -0.78 -21.13 -21.98
C GLU A 352 -2.05 -20.24 -21.96
N LYS A 353 -3.23 -20.86 -21.84
CA LYS A 353 -4.54 -20.18 -21.78
C LYS A 353 -5.51 -20.84 -20.80
N THR A 354 -5.03 -21.80 -20.02
CA THR A 354 -5.84 -22.64 -19.14
C THR A 354 -5.28 -22.60 -17.73
N MET A 355 -6.08 -23.01 -16.77
CA MET A 355 -5.73 -23.13 -15.36
C MET A 355 -6.01 -24.57 -14.91
N PHE A 356 -5.22 -25.04 -13.95
CA PHE A 356 -5.38 -26.37 -13.37
C PHE A 356 -5.48 -26.28 -11.86
N GLY A 357 -6.37 -27.06 -11.28
CA GLY A 357 -6.55 -27.10 -9.84
C GLY A 357 -7.26 -28.35 -9.37
N LYS A 358 -7.15 -28.58 -8.06
CA LYS A 358 -7.78 -29.74 -7.39
C LYS A 358 -9.18 -29.39 -6.94
N LEU A 359 -10.13 -30.27 -7.23
CA LEU A 359 -11.52 -30.15 -6.79
C LEU A 359 -11.60 -30.31 -5.26
N LEU A 360 -12.29 -29.39 -4.58
CA LEU A 360 -12.37 -29.34 -3.11
C LEU A 360 -13.67 -29.93 -2.54
N ASN A 361 -14.70 -30.09 -3.37
CA ASN A 361 -15.97 -30.68 -2.99
C ASN A 361 -16.46 -31.66 -4.06
N GLU A 362 -17.25 -32.63 -3.63
CA GLU A 362 -17.88 -33.57 -4.56
C GLU A 362 -18.98 -32.86 -5.37
N PRO A 363 -19.04 -33.06 -6.70
CA PRO A 363 -20.18 -32.62 -7.50
C PRO A 363 -21.46 -33.37 -7.09
N PHE A 364 -22.61 -32.70 -7.15
CA PHE A 364 -23.91 -33.32 -6.88
C PHE A 364 -24.36 -34.26 -8.00
N ALA A 365 -24.10 -33.89 -9.27
CA ALA A 365 -24.37 -34.74 -10.43
C ALA A 365 -23.12 -35.51 -10.87
N ASP A 366 -23.31 -36.55 -11.69
CA ASP A 366 -22.19 -37.34 -12.21
C ASP A 366 -21.50 -36.63 -13.38
N PHE A 367 -20.47 -35.86 -13.04
CA PHE A 367 -19.58 -35.22 -14.01
C PHE A 367 -18.38 -36.08 -14.43
N GLY A 368 -18.21 -37.29 -13.85
CA GLY A 368 -17.02 -38.13 -14.08
C GLY A 368 -15.74 -37.62 -13.42
N VAL A 369 -15.88 -36.69 -12.46
CA VAL A 369 -14.79 -36.15 -11.63
C VAL A 369 -15.22 -36.15 -10.17
N HIS A 370 -14.26 -36.33 -9.27
CA HIS A 370 -14.47 -36.47 -7.84
C HIS A 370 -13.63 -35.48 -7.04
N CYS A 371 -14.00 -35.26 -5.78
CA CYS A 371 -13.20 -34.47 -4.85
C CYS A 371 -11.75 -35.00 -4.80
N GLY A 372 -10.78 -34.09 -4.96
CA GLY A 372 -9.35 -34.40 -5.05
C GLY A 372 -8.81 -34.55 -6.48
N ASP A 373 -9.67 -34.73 -7.49
CA ASP A 373 -9.25 -34.79 -8.88
C ASP A 373 -8.72 -33.43 -9.36
N THR A 374 -7.75 -33.46 -10.27
CA THR A 374 -7.25 -32.24 -10.93
C THR A 374 -8.03 -32.02 -12.21
N ILE A 375 -8.62 -30.83 -12.35
CA ILE A 375 -9.38 -30.43 -13.53
C ILE A 375 -8.70 -29.27 -14.25
N GLU A 376 -8.90 -29.22 -15.57
CA GLU A 376 -8.54 -28.08 -16.41
C GLU A 376 -9.76 -27.17 -16.58
N PHE A 377 -9.56 -25.86 -16.47
CA PHE A 377 -10.60 -24.86 -16.68
C PHE A 377 -10.05 -23.59 -17.32
N VAL A 378 -10.95 -22.80 -17.92
CA VAL A 378 -10.61 -21.58 -18.65
C VAL A 378 -11.52 -20.43 -18.26
N PRO A 379 -11.04 -19.17 -18.37
CA PRO A 379 -11.93 -18.02 -18.32
C PRO A 379 -12.79 -17.99 -19.59
N TYR A 380 -14.10 -17.83 -19.43
CA TYR A 380 -15.08 -17.72 -20.50
C TYR A 380 -15.91 -16.45 -20.29
N GLN A 381 -15.97 -15.61 -21.31
CA GLN A 381 -16.83 -14.44 -21.32
C GLN A 381 -18.05 -14.70 -22.19
N ASN A 382 -19.24 -14.46 -21.66
CA ASN A 382 -20.48 -14.64 -22.42
C ASN A 382 -20.83 -13.41 -23.27
N ASP A 383 -21.92 -13.49 -24.04
CA ASP A 383 -22.40 -12.40 -24.91
C ASP A 383 -22.82 -11.12 -24.16
N LYS A 384 -22.99 -11.19 -22.84
CA LYS A 384 -23.30 -10.04 -21.97
C LYS A 384 -22.07 -9.46 -21.29
N GLU A 385 -20.87 -9.85 -21.73
CA GLU A 385 -19.60 -9.47 -21.14
C GLU A 385 -19.37 -9.99 -19.71
N GLU A 386 -20.20 -10.91 -19.21
CA GLU A 386 -20.04 -11.54 -17.90
C GLU A 386 -18.96 -12.63 -17.98
N LEU A 387 -18.05 -12.64 -17.00
CA LEU A 387 -16.93 -13.57 -16.93
C LEU A 387 -17.26 -14.77 -16.04
N PHE A 388 -16.85 -15.95 -16.47
CA PHE A 388 -16.98 -17.22 -15.74
C PHE A 388 -15.67 -18.01 -15.81
N LEU A 389 -15.45 -18.89 -14.84
CA LEU A 389 -14.46 -19.96 -14.95
C LEU A 389 -15.19 -21.25 -15.27
N VAL A 390 -14.81 -21.94 -16.35
CA VAL A 390 -15.53 -23.12 -16.84
C VAL A 390 -14.60 -24.29 -17.11
N ALA A 391 -15.03 -25.48 -16.69
CA ALA A 391 -14.43 -26.76 -17.04
C ALA A 391 -15.40 -27.52 -17.97
N LEU A 392 -14.94 -27.79 -19.20
CA LEU A 392 -15.69 -28.59 -20.17
C LEU A 392 -15.25 -30.06 -20.03
N LEU A 393 -16.18 -30.91 -19.61
CA LEU A 393 -15.90 -32.33 -19.39
C LEU A 393 -16.50 -33.14 -20.54
N GLU A 394 -15.66 -33.93 -21.21
CA GLU A 394 -16.11 -34.83 -22.27
C GLU A 394 -16.94 -35.99 -21.70
N LYS A 395 -17.74 -36.59 -22.57
CA LYS A 395 -18.51 -37.79 -22.24
C LYS A 395 -17.55 -38.96 -22.14
N ASP A 396 -17.62 -39.75 -21.07
CA ASP A 396 -17.01 -41.07 -21.04
C ASP A 396 -17.64 -41.93 -22.15
N ASP A 397 -16.96 -42.03 -23.29
CA ASP A 397 -17.18 -43.13 -24.22
C ASP A 397 -16.61 -44.37 -23.54
N GLY A 398 -17.46 -45.05 -22.75
CA GLY A 398 -17.11 -46.29 -22.05
C GLY A 398 -16.40 -47.30 -22.96
N PRO A 399 -15.65 -48.27 -22.39
CA PRO A 399 -14.68 -49.06 -23.12
C PRO A 399 -15.30 -49.73 -24.36
N ILE A 400 -14.69 -49.50 -25.52
CA ILE A 400 -14.95 -50.28 -26.72
C ILE A 400 -14.43 -51.70 -26.45
N ASN A 401 -15.34 -52.57 -26.00
CA ASN A 401 -15.32 -54.04 -25.89
C ASN A 401 -13.99 -54.74 -25.53
#